data_AF-A0A7X9E163-F1
#
_entry.id   AF-A0A7X9E163-F1
#
_cell.length_a   1.000
_cell.length_b   1.000
_cell.length_c   1.000
_cell.angle_alpha   90.00
_cell.angle_beta   90.00
_cell.angle_gamma   90.00
#
_symmetry.space_group_name_H-M   'P 1'
#
loop_
_entity.id
_entity.type
_entity.pdbx_description
1 polymer ?
#
loop_
_entity_poly.entity_id
_entity_poly.type
_entity_poly.pdbx_seq_one_letter_code
_entity_poly.pdbx_strand_id
1 'polypeptide(L)'
;MKRLKRFEKYKATTDGISFLESYFYGIKVKAFLQLISFIILCFAFISTLVIISPVKDSKHSHVETKSSSQAIEAKVFKIASMFRCSCKKCPIESLEVCKCNRAIEERNFIRKYTEQNETLDKVVVAIAERYGFLKAEYASNYDVDKSKIWTNTN
;
A
#
# COMPACT_ATOMS: atom_id res chain seq x y z
N MET A 1 -85.75 6.42 -36.11
CA MET A 1 -84.84 5.92 -35.05
C MET A 1 -83.44 5.81 -35.66
N LYS A 2 -82.43 6.69 -35.52
CA LYS A 2 -81.83 7.43 -34.39
C LYS A 2 -81.40 6.53 -33.22
N ARG A 3 -80.16 5.98 -33.29
CA ARG A 3 -79.11 5.97 -32.24
C ARG A 3 -78.13 4.78 -32.40
N LEU A 4 -77.10 4.92 -33.24
CA LEU A 4 -75.88 4.08 -33.15
C LEU A 4 -74.63 4.85 -33.67
N LYS A 5 -74.48 6.12 -33.28
CA LYS A 5 -73.28 6.93 -33.61
C LYS A 5 -72.64 7.52 -32.35
N ARG A 6 -72.19 6.68 -31.41
CA ARG A 6 -71.48 7.18 -30.23
C ARG A 6 -70.34 6.31 -29.67
N PHE A 7 -69.88 5.27 -30.39
CA PHE A 7 -68.83 4.39 -29.86
C PHE A 7 -67.48 4.42 -30.61
N GLU A 8 -67.32 5.19 -31.68
CA GLU A 8 -66.06 5.20 -32.46
C GLU A 8 -65.03 6.27 -32.06
N LYS A 9 -65.24 7.02 -30.97
CA LYS A 9 -64.37 8.18 -30.65
C LYS A 9 -63.28 7.94 -29.59
N TYR A 10 -63.00 6.69 -29.20
CA TYR A 10 -62.04 6.39 -28.12
C TYR A 10 -60.94 5.37 -28.46
N LYS A 11 -60.72 5.04 -29.73
CA LYS A 11 -59.68 4.09 -30.14
C LYS A 11 -58.67 4.73 -31.09
N ALA A 12 -57.97 5.76 -30.61
CA ALA A 12 -56.90 6.40 -31.38
C ALA A 12 -55.84 7.03 -30.47
N THR A 13 -55.42 6.34 -29.40
CA THR A 13 -54.23 6.78 -28.64
C THR A 13 -53.65 5.62 -27.81
N THR A 14 -53.24 4.52 -28.45
CA THR A 14 -52.58 3.42 -27.69
C THR A 14 -51.53 2.63 -28.49
N ASP A 15 -50.94 3.21 -29.55
CA ASP A 15 -49.90 2.52 -30.33
C ASP A 15 -48.53 3.23 -30.30
N GLY A 16 -48.41 4.38 -29.61
CA GLY A 16 -47.16 5.17 -29.57
C GLY A 16 -46.29 4.98 -28.33
N ILE A 17 -46.80 4.37 -27.26
CA ILE A 17 -46.12 4.34 -25.94
C ILE A 17 -45.25 3.09 -25.78
N SER A 18 -45.66 1.95 -26.34
CA SER A 18 -44.96 0.66 -26.21
C SER A 18 -43.66 0.58 -27.02
N PHE A 19 -43.50 1.34 -28.10
CA PHE A 19 -42.29 1.32 -28.93
C PHE A 19 -41.11 2.05 -28.26
N LEU A 20 -41.36 3.22 -27.66
CA LEU A 20 -40.32 4.03 -27.01
C LEU A 20 -39.78 3.34 -25.75
N GLU A 21 -40.62 2.69 -24.95
CA GLU A 21 -40.16 1.94 -23.76
C GLU A 21 -39.23 0.79 -24.12
N SER A 22 -39.49 0.06 -25.22
CA SER A 22 -38.60 -1.00 -25.71
C SER A 22 -37.24 -0.48 -26.18
N TYR A 23 -37.21 0.71 -26.79
CA TYR A 23 -35.99 1.33 -27.30
C TYR A 23 -35.12 1.88 -26.16
N PHE A 24 -35.74 2.53 -25.17
CA PHE A 24 -35.03 2.98 -23.96
C PHE A 24 -34.51 1.80 -23.13
N TYR A 25 -35.23 0.66 -23.10
CA TYR A 25 -34.76 -0.57 -22.46
C TYR A 25 -33.54 -1.14 -23.19
N GLY A 26 -33.57 -1.19 -24.52
CA GLY A 26 -32.43 -1.65 -25.34
C GLY A 26 -31.17 -0.80 -25.16
N ILE A 27 -31.30 0.53 -25.10
CA ILE A 27 -30.17 1.44 -24.85
C ILE A 27 -29.59 1.25 -23.44
N LYS A 28 -30.46 1.11 -22.43
CA LYS A 28 -30.02 0.88 -21.04
C LYS A 28 -29.31 -0.47 -20.88
N VAL A 29 -29.80 -1.52 -21.53
CA VAL A 29 -29.17 -2.85 -21.50
C VAL A 29 -27.80 -2.83 -22.19
N LYS A 30 -27.66 -2.14 -23.33
CA LYS A 30 -26.37 -2.02 -24.02
C LYS A 30 -25.34 -1.24 -23.19
N ALA A 31 -25.75 -0.13 -22.56
CA ALA A 31 -24.90 0.63 -21.66
C ALA A 31 -24.48 -0.18 -20.42
N PHE A 32 -25.41 -0.96 -19.86
CA PHE A 32 -25.14 -1.83 -18.72
C PHE A 32 -24.16 -2.97 -19.04
N LEU A 33 -24.32 -3.62 -20.21
CA LEU A 33 -23.39 -4.64 -20.69
C LEU A 33 -21.99 -4.07 -20.96
N GLN A 34 -21.90 -2.85 -21.51
CA GLN A 34 -20.63 -2.17 -21.73
C GLN A 34 -19.92 -1.83 -20.41
N LEU A 35 -20.68 -1.42 -19.38
CA LEU A 35 -20.14 -1.13 -18.05
C LEU A 35 -19.63 -2.39 -17.34
N ILE A 36 -20.35 -3.52 -17.44
CA ILE A 36 -19.87 -4.81 -16.92
C ILE A 36 -18.57 -5.24 -17.61
N SER A 37 -18.51 -5.11 -18.94
CA SER A 37 -17.30 -5.44 -19.71
C SER A 37 -16.10 -4.59 -19.26
N PHE A 38 -16.30 -3.29 -19.01
CA PHE A 38 -15.27 -2.40 -18.51
C PHE A 38 -14.79 -2.81 -17.10
N ILE A 39 -15.72 -3.15 -16.21
CA ILE A 39 -15.40 -3.62 -14.85
C ILE A 39 -14.53 -4.89 -14.90
N ILE A 40 -14.90 -5.88 -15.72
CA ILE A 40 -14.14 -7.13 -15.85
C ILE A 40 -12.73 -6.85 -16.39
N LEU A 41 -12.61 -5.95 -17.36
CA LEU A 41 -11.32 -5.55 -17.93
C LEU A 41 -10.43 -4.83 -16.88
N CYS A 42 -11.01 -3.96 -16.06
CA CYS A 42 -10.32 -3.33 -14.94
C CYS A 42 -9.84 -4.35 -13.90
N PHE A 43 -10.69 -5.32 -13.53
CA PHE A 43 -10.30 -6.38 -12.58
C PHE A 43 -9.18 -7.27 -13.12
N ALA A 44 -9.21 -7.62 -14.42
CA ALA A 44 -8.15 -8.36 -15.07
C ALA A 44 -6.83 -7.56 -15.10
N PHE A 45 -6.90 -6.26 -15.40
CA PHE A 45 -5.75 -5.37 -15.41
C PHE A 45 -5.14 -5.14 -14.02
N ILE A 46 -5.98 -5.00 -12.98
CA ILE A 46 -5.50 -4.90 -11.60
C ILE A 46 -4.85 -6.23 -11.17
N SER A 47 -5.44 -7.37 -11.56
CA SER A 47 -4.89 -8.69 -11.25
C SER A 47 -3.52 -8.91 -11.90
N THR A 48 -3.30 -8.45 -13.13
CA THR A 48 -1.98 -8.51 -13.77
C THR A 48 -0.97 -7.58 -13.10
N LEU A 49 -1.37 -6.39 -12.64
CA LEU A 49 -0.49 -5.50 -11.88
C LEU A 49 -0.04 -6.09 -10.54
N VAL A 50 -0.92 -6.84 -9.86
CA VAL A 50 -0.58 -7.49 -8.57
C VAL A 50 0.38 -8.68 -8.77
N ILE A 51 0.29 -9.40 -9.89
CA ILE A 51 1.13 -10.59 -10.17
C ILE A 51 2.53 -10.21 -10.68
N ILE A 52 2.71 -9.03 -11.30
CA ILE A 52 4.02 -8.53 -11.76
C ILE A 52 4.77 -7.78 -10.63
N SER A 53 4.54 -8.14 -9.37
CA SER A 53 5.52 -7.88 -8.31
C SER A 53 6.42 -9.10 -8.20
N PRO A 54 7.49 -9.23 -9.02
CA PRO A 54 8.50 -10.24 -8.74
C PRO A 54 9.15 -9.85 -7.42
N VAL A 55 8.81 -10.57 -6.35
CA VAL A 55 9.74 -10.75 -5.24
C VAL A 55 10.90 -11.53 -5.84
N LYS A 56 11.87 -10.79 -6.39
CA LYS A 56 13.16 -11.35 -6.74
C LYS A 56 13.81 -11.74 -5.42
N ASP A 57 13.67 -13.02 -5.05
CA ASP A 57 14.61 -13.70 -4.18
C ASP A 57 15.93 -13.90 -4.95
N SER A 58 16.50 -12.80 -5.43
CA SER A 58 17.91 -12.74 -5.74
C SER A 58 18.64 -12.84 -4.42
N LYS A 59 19.49 -13.84 -4.33
CA LYS A 59 20.60 -13.93 -3.38
C LYS A 59 21.58 -12.77 -3.65
N HIS A 60 21.10 -11.53 -3.61
CA HIS A 60 21.92 -10.34 -3.58
C HIS A 60 22.61 -10.36 -2.23
N SER A 61 23.93 -10.44 -2.23
CA SER A 61 24.65 -9.93 -1.06
C SER A 61 24.12 -8.51 -0.85
N HIS A 62 23.51 -8.27 0.31
CA HIS A 62 23.11 -6.92 0.66
C HIS A 62 24.39 -6.11 0.77
N VAL A 63 24.70 -5.35 -0.29
CA VAL A 63 25.83 -4.43 -0.29
C VAL A 63 25.42 -3.23 0.53
N GLU A 64 26.27 -2.86 1.47
CA GLU A 64 26.08 -1.64 2.23
C GLU A 64 26.45 -0.46 1.35
N THR A 65 25.46 0.28 0.87
CA THR A 65 25.66 1.48 0.07
C THR A 65 25.68 2.68 1.01
N LYS A 66 26.88 3.14 1.36
CA LYS A 66 27.05 4.36 2.16
C LYS A 66 26.79 5.59 1.30
N SER A 67 26.22 6.62 1.91
CA SER A 67 26.07 7.93 1.31
C SER A 67 27.44 8.63 1.20
N SER A 68 27.63 9.45 0.18
CA SER A 68 28.81 10.32 0.05
C SER A 68 28.79 11.47 1.06
N SER A 69 27.62 11.78 1.65
CA SER A 69 27.47 12.82 2.66
C SER A 69 27.79 12.31 4.06
N GLN A 70 28.85 12.86 4.66
CA GLN A 70 29.23 12.54 6.05
C GLN A 70 28.13 12.88 7.05
N ALA A 71 27.35 13.93 6.81
CA ALA A 71 26.23 14.30 7.68
C ALA A 71 25.12 13.25 7.68
N ILE A 72 24.87 12.59 6.54
CA ILE A 72 23.89 11.52 6.42
C ILE A 72 24.38 10.28 7.17
N GLU A 73 25.64 9.86 6.96
CA GLU A 73 26.18 8.69 7.66
C GLU A 73 26.25 8.89 9.18
N ALA A 74 26.51 10.11 9.66
CA ALA A 74 26.47 10.42 11.09
C ALA A 74 25.06 10.25 11.68
N LYS A 75 24.02 10.68 10.95
CA LYS A 75 22.62 10.46 11.34
C LYS A 75 22.27 8.98 11.31
N VAL A 76 22.69 8.25 10.27
CA VAL A 76 22.47 6.81 10.14
C VAL A 76 23.09 6.07 11.31
N PHE A 77 24.33 6.38 11.66
CA PHE A 77 25.02 5.80 12.80
C PHE A 77 24.28 6.08 14.11
N LYS A 78 23.87 7.33 14.34
CA LYS A 78 23.11 7.73 15.54
C LYS A 78 21.76 7.03 15.65
N ILE A 79 21.02 6.89 14.55
CA ILE A 79 19.73 6.19 14.55
C ILE A 79 19.98 4.70 14.77
N ALA A 80 20.92 4.10 14.03
CA ALA A 80 21.24 2.69 14.15
C ALA A 80 21.68 2.31 15.58
N SER A 81 22.39 3.19 16.29
CA SER A 81 22.78 2.93 17.69
C SER A 81 21.62 2.86 18.68
N MET A 82 20.42 3.30 18.28
CA MET A 82 19.21 3.17 19.10
C MET A 82 18.57 1.78 19.01
N PHE A 83 18.99 0.96 18.04
CA PHE A 83 18.36 -0.33 17.73
C PHE A 83 19.32 -1.50 17.93
N ARG A 84 18.75 -2.67 18.20
CA ARG A 84 19.45 -3.94 17.97
C ARG A 84 19.07 -4.50 16.62
N CYS A 85 19.98 -5.29 16.05
CA CYS A 85 19.67 -5.98 14.79
C CYS A 85 18.49 -6.95 14.98
N SER A 86 17.50 -6.86 14.10
CA SER A 86 16.31 -7.73 14.14
C SER A 86 16.56 -9.17 13.67
N CYS A 87 17.80 -9.51 13.30
CA CYS A 87 18.18 -10.82 12.74
C CYS A 87 17.92 -12.00 13.70
N LYS A 88 17.84 -11.76 15.02
CA LYS A 88 17.76 -12.76 16.12
C LYS A 88 18.88 -13.81 16.18
N LYS A 89 19.75 -13.88 15.16
CA LYS A 89 20.87 -14.83 15.04
C LYS A 89 22.21 -14.25 15.49
N CYS A 90 22.30 -12.92 15.49
CA CYS A 90 23.50 -12.19 15.83
C CYS A 90 23.53 -12.04 17.36
N PRO A 91 24.69 -12.25 18.02
CA PRO A 91 24.81 -12.17 19.46
C PRO A 91 24.67 -10.72 19.93
N ILE A 92 23.41 -10.27 20.04
CA ILE A 92 23.00 -9.05 20.76
C ILE A 92 23.95 -7.88 20.41
N GLU A 93 24.06 -7.57 19.12
CA GLU A 93 24.92 -6.49 18.61
C GLU A 93 24.12 -5.20 18.35
N SER A 94 24.83 -4.07 18.48
CA SER A 94 24.41 -2.75 18.01
C SER A 94 23.98 -2.82 16.54
N LEU A 95 22.83 -2.26 16.08
CA LEU A 95 22.54 -2.26 14.63
C LEU A 95 23.62 -1.49 13.83
N GLU A 96 24.24 -0.48 14.42
CA GLU A 96 25.37 0.28 13.87
C GLU A 96 26.63 -0.57 13.67
N VAL A 97 26.82 -1.63 14.47
CA VAL A 97 28.02 -2.50 14.41
C VAL A 97 27.74 -3.79 13.64
N CYS A 98 26.52 -4.30 13.69
CA CYS A 98 26.18 -5.61 13.17
C CYS A 98 26.39 -5.71 11.65
N LYS A 99 27.08 -6.76 11.19
CA LYS A 99 27.43 -6.93 9.76
C LYS A 99 26.58 -7.96 9.03
N CYS A 100 25.52 -8.48 9.65
CA CYS A 100 24.65 -9.43 8.97
C CYS A 100 23.83 -8.76 7.86
N ASN A 101 23.36 -9.54 6.88
CA ASN A 101 22.56 -9.03 5.77
C ASN A 101 21.35 -8.21 6.22
N ARG A 102 20.68 -8.67 7.28
CA ARG A 102 19.54 -7.98 7.88
C ARG A 102 19.93 -6.61 8.47
N ALA A 103 21.07 -6.50 9.13
CA ALA A 103 21.57 -5.23 9.63
C ALA A 103 21.91 -4.26 8.48
N ILE A 104 22.44 -4.77 7.37
CA ILE A 104 22.71 -3.97 6.17
C ILE A 104 21.41 -3.46 5.57
N GLU A 105 20.38 -4.30 5.44
CA GLU A 105 19.04 -3.89 5.01
C GLU A 105 18.47 -2.77 5.88
N GLU A 106 18.52 -2.93 7.20
CA GLU A 106 18.03 -1.95 8.17
C GLU A 106 18.79 -0.61 8.06
N ARG A 107 20.13 -0.62 7.96
CA ARG A 107 20.90 0.62 7.77
C ARG A 107 20.65 1.28 6.43
N ASN A 108 20.47 0.50 5.36
CA ASN A 108 20.09 1.04 4.05
C ASN A 108 18.68 1.66 4.08
N PHE A 109 17.77 1.10 4.87
CA PHE A 109 16.46 1.70 5.11
C PHE A 109 16.58 3.06 5.82
N ILE A 110 17.39 3.15 6.88
CA ILE A 110 17.66 4.43 7.59
C ILE A 110 18.25 5.47 6.63
N ARG A 111 19.23 5.08 5.79
CA ARG A 111 19.84 5.97 4.79
C ARG A 111 18.79 6.56 3.86
N LYS A 112 17.95 5.70 3.27
CA LYS A 112 16.90 6.13 2.33
C LYS A 112 15.99 7.21 2.93
N TYR A 113 15.58 7.04 4.19
CA TYR A 113 14.73 8.01 4.87
C TYR A 113 15.48 9.28 5.25
N THR A 114 16.74 9.15 5.65
CA THR A 114 17.60 10.30 6.00
C THR A 114 17.91 11.16 4.77
N GLU A 115 18.11 10.54 3.60
CA GLU A 115 18.31 11.20 2.31
C GLU A 115 17.07 11.97 1.84
N GLN A 116 15.88 11.53 2.23
CA GLN A 116 14.60 12.21 1.95
C GLN A 116 14.35 13.43 2.86
N ASN A 117 15.34 13.85 3.66
CA ASN A 117 15.25 14.93 4.65
C ASN A 117 14.17 14.72 5.71
N GLU A 118 13.84 13.46 6.03
CA GLU A 118 12.95 13.18 7.14
C GLU A 118 13.61 13.54 8.48
N THR A 119 12.78 13.97 9.43
CA THR A 119 13.22 14.25 10.80
C THR A 119 13.65 12.97 11.50
N LEU A 120 14.66 13.05 12.38
CA LEU A 120 15.19 11.89 13.11
C LEU A 120 14.06 11.05 13.75
N ASP A 121 13.11 11.70 14.41
CA ASP A 121 12.02 11.03 15.12
C ASP A 121 11.16 10.16 14.20
N LYS A 122 10.80 10.69 13.02
CA LYS A 122 10.07 9.93 12.00
C LYS A 122 10.85 8.72 11.51
N VAL A 123 12.17 8.85 11.33
CA VAL A 123 13.01 7.72 10.89
C VAL A 123 13.07 6.64 11.96
N VAL A 124 13.21 7.04 13.23
CA VAL A 124 13.22 6.13 14.39
C VAL A 124 11.89 5.39 14.51
N VAL A 125 10.76 6.10 14.42
CA VAL A 125 9.43 5.47 14.45
C VAL A 125 9.26 4.51 13.25
N ALA A 126 9.65 4.94 12.05
CA ALA A 126 9.51 4.12 10.85
C ALA A 126 10.31 2.79 10.90
N ILE A 127 11.55 2.83 11.39
CA ILE A 127 12.35 1.61 11.54
C ILE A 127 11.83 0.75 12.69
N ALA A 128 11.39 1.35 13.80
CA ALA A 128 10.80 0.62 14.93
C ALA A 128 9.53 -0.13 14.50
N GLU A 129 8.65 0.51 13.73
CA GLU A 129 7.43 -0.14 13.24
C GLU A 129 7.75 -1.29 12.27
N ARG A 130 8.72 -1.08 11.39
CA ARG A 130 9.08 -2.06 10.35
C ARG A 130 9.86 -3.26 10.86
N TYR A 131 10.82 -3.06 11.76
CA TYR A 131 11.76 -4.10 12.20
C TYR A 131 11.70 -4.38 13.71
N GLY A 132 11.26 -3.41 14.52
CA GLY A 132 11.27 -3.50 15.97
C GLY A 132 12.65 -3.29 16.59
N PHE A 133 12.85 -3.87 17.76
CA PHE A 133 14.11 -3.89 18.50
C PHE A 133 14.69 -2.52 18.90
N LEU A 134 13.83 -1.53 19.12
CA LEU A 134 14.24 -0.25 19.72
C LEU A 134 14.69 -0.49 21.16
N LYS A 135 15.90 -0.05 21.54
CA LYS A 135 16.36 -0.24 22.92
C LYS A 135 15.47 0.56 23.88
N ALA A 136 15.11 -0.05 25.01
CA ALA A 136 14.23 0.55 26.01
C ALA A 136 14.67 1.94 26.49
N GLU A 137 15.98 2.20 26.55
CA GLU A 137 16.55 3.50 26.95
C GLU A 137 16.17 4.67 26.03
N TYR A 138 15.81 4.40 24.78
CA TYR A 138 15.37 5.44 23.83
C TYR A 138 13.84 5.51 23.70
N ALA A 139 13.11 4.48 24.13
CA ALA A 139 11.70 4.32 23.82
C ALA A 139 10.81 5.42 24.41
N SER A 140 11.18 6.01 25.56
CA SER A 140 10.41 7.11 26.16
C SER A 140 10.36 8.39 25.31
N ASN A 141 11.25 8.52 24.33
CA ASN A 141 11.36 9.71 23.49
C ASN A 141 10.55 9.59 22.19
N TYR A 142 9.95 8.44 21.91
CA TYR A 142 9.27 8.16 20.65
C TYR A 142 7.93 7.48 20.89
N ASP A 143 6.94 7.80 20.05
CA ASP A 143 5.65 7.12 20.04
C ASP A 143 5.76 5.80 19.27
N VAL A 144 6.12 4.73 20.00
CA VAL A 144 6.39 3.40 19.44
C VAL A 144 5.66 2.35 20.28
N ASP A 145 5.02 1.37 19.62
CA ASP A 145 4.33 0.28 20.29
C ASP A 145 5.28 -0.51 21.21
N LYS A 146 4.83 -0.86 22.42
CA LYS A 146 5.62 -1.60 23.41
C LYS A 146 6.18 -2.93 22.89
N SER A 147 5.48 -3.57 21.95
CA SER A 147 5.91 -4.82 21.29
C SER A 147 7.13 -4.63 20.37
N LYS A 148 7.45 -3.41 19.98
CA LYS A 148 8.62 -3.05 19.16
C LYS A 148 9.83 -2.69 20.01
N ILE A 149 9.67 -2.55 21.32
CA ILE A 149 10.74 -2.24 22.26
C ILE A 149 11.49 -3.53 22.61
N TRP A 150 12.81 -3.50 22.45
CA TRP A 150 13.69 -4.53 22.97
C TRP A 150 13.86 -4.35 24.49
N THR A 151 13.23 -5.24 25.24
CA THR A 151 13.49 -5.44 26.66
C THR A 151 14.60 -6.47 26.81
N ASN A 152 15.58 -6.18 27.65
CA ASN A 152 16.70 -7.08 27.95
C ASN A 152 16.22 -8.24 28.84
N THR A 153 15.32 -9.07 28.32
CA THR A 153 14.92 -10.32 28.96
C THR A 153 15.95 -11.36 28.55
N ASN A 154 16.84 -11.63 29.51
CA ASN A 154 17.79 -12.75 29.53
C ASN A 154 17.11 -14.08 29.18
#